data_AF-A0A507R0M0-F1
#
_entry.id   AF-A0A507R0M0-F1
#
_cell.length_a   1.000
_cell.length_b   1.000
_cell.length_c   1.000
_cell.angle_alpha   90.00
_cell.angle_beta   90.00
_cell.angle_gamma   90.00
#
_symmetry.space_group_name_H-M   'P 1'
#
loop_
_entity.id
_entity.type
_entity.pdbx_description
1 polymer ?
#
loop_
_entity_poly.entity_id
_entity_poly.type
_entity_poly.pdbx_seq_one_letter_code
_entity_poly.pdbx_strand_id
1 'polypeptide(L)'
;MAADVLGAKGVQEALSGKFVISILAGKTVKDIEESIFPPSRPLNASIRKPYIVRAMPNVAASLRESMTIIETPPAFLPAHLSEMLEWIFQQIGEAKFIAPDLFEAGTMLVGPAIVVMTVPA
;
A
#
# COMPACT_ATOMS: atom_id res chain seq x y z
N MET A 1 -17.53 0.97 -3.05
CA MET A 1 -16.96 1.78 -1.94
C MET A 1 -15.57 2.34 -2.31
N ALA A 2 -14.47 1.56 -2.26
CA ALA A 2 -13.13 2.09 -2.58
C ALA A 2 -12.92 2.42 -4.06
N ALA A 3 -13.37 1.54 -4.97
CA ALA A 3 -13.26 1.77 -6.42
C ALA A 3 -14.07 3.00 -6.89
N ASP A 4 -15.24 3.26 -6.29
CA ASP A 4 -16.06 4.43 -6.62
C ASP A 4 -15.36 5.75 -6.24
N VAL A 5 -14.63 5.75 -5.12
CA VAL A 5 -13.84 6.90 -4.67
C VAL A 5 -12.60 7.07 -5.55
N LEU A 6 -11.85 6.00 -5.81
CA LEU A 6 -10.64 6.04 -6.62
C LEU A 6 -10.92 6.37 -8.10
N GLY A 7 -12.09 5.97 -8.61
CA GLY A 7 -12.55 6.25 -9.96
C GLY A 7 -13.24 7.61 -10.13
N ALA A 8 -13.40 8.38 -9.05
CA ALA A 8 -14.08 9.67 -9.09
C ALA A 8 -13.39 10.67 -10.03
N LYS A 9 -14.16 11.62 -10.56
CA LYS A 9 -13.64 12.68 -11.44
C LYS A 9 -12.61 13.53 -10.67
N GLY A 10 -11.46 13.82 -11.29
CA GLY A 10 -10.37 14.59 -10.67
C GLY A 10 -9.32 13.77 -9.91
N VAL A 11 -9.59 12.50 -9.57
CA VAL A 11 -8.65 11.68 -8.76
C VAL A 11 -7.39 11.32 -9.54
N GLN A 12 -7.51 10.98 -10.82
CA GLN A 12 -6.37 10.69 -11.69
C GLN A 12 -5.39 11.86 -11.74
N GLU A 13 -5.94 13.06 -11.94
CA GLU A 13 -5.19 14.30 -12.00
C GLU A 13 -4.57 14.63 -10.63
N ALA A 14 -5.33 14.43 -9.55
CA ALA A 14 -4.87 14.69 -8.19
C ALA A 14 -3.76 13.73 -7.73
N LEU A 15 -3.74 12.49 -8.22
CA LEU A 15 -2.72 11.49 -7.89
C LEU A 15 -1.54 11.47 -8.86
N SER A 16 -1.59 12.25 -9.94
CA SER A 16 -0.54 12.29 -10.96
C SER A 16 0.85 12.55 -10.37
N GLY A 17 1.76 11.59 -10.54
CA GLY A 17 3.16 11.66 -10.08
C GLY A 17 3.35 11.65 -8.55
N LYS A 18 2.31 11.35 -7.78
CA LYS A 18 2.38 11.29 -6.32
C LYS A 18 2.80 9.92 -5.80
N PHE A 19 3.24 9.90 -4.56
CA PHE A 19 3.44 8.67 -3.80
C PHE A 19 2.16 8.34 -3.02
N VAL A 20 1.62 7.13 -3.23
CA VAL A 20 0.36 6.64 -2.69
C VAL A 20 0.64 5.41 -1.83
N ILE A 21 0.30 5.50 -0.55
CA ILE A 21 0.42 4.40 0.41
C ILE A 21 -1.00 3.88 0.67
N SER A 22 -1.27 2.65 0.25
CA SER A 22 -2.56 2.01 0.45
C SER A 22 -2.56 1.11 1.69
N ILE A 23 -3.51 1.35 2.59
CA ILE A 23 -3.80 0.48 3.74
C ILE A 23 -5.05 -0.39 3.53
N LEU A 24 -5.54 -0.48 2.29
CA LEU A 24 -6.74 -1.23 1.96
C LEU A 24 -6.48 -2.74 2.07
N ALA A 25 -7.23 -3.41 2.94
CA ALA A 25 -7.23 -4.86 3.03
C ALA A 25 -7.80 -5.50 1.75
N GLY A 26 -7.18 -6.59 1.28
CA GLY A 26 -7.69 -7.40 0.17
C GLY A 26 -7.68 -6.71 -1.21
N LYS A 27 -6.93 -5.63 -1.40
CA LYS A 27 -6.75 -4.98 -2.71
C LYS A 27 -5.29 -4.96 -3.11
N THR A 28 -4.97 -5.52 -4.26
CA THR A 28 -3.61 -5.53 -4.83
C THR A 28 -3.24 -4.15 -5.38
N VAL A 29 -1.95 -3.92 -5.64
CA VAL A 29 -1.49 -2.70 -6.34
C VAL A 29 -2.21 -2.56 -7.68
N LYS A 30 -2.37 -3.68 -8.40
CA LYS A 30 -3.07 -3.72 -9.69
C LYS A 30 -4.54 -3.33 -9.57
N ASP A 31 -5.26 -3.82 -8.56
CA ASP A 31 -6.67 -3.44 -8.34
C ASP A 31 -6.82 -1.93 -8.09
N ILE A 32 -5.87 -1.34 -7.37
CA ILE A 32 -5.84 0.09 -7.05
C ILE A 32 -5.54 0.88 -8.32
N GLU A 33 -4.53 0.46 -9.09
CA GLU A 33 -4.19 1.05 -10.39
C GLU A 33 -5.37 1.02 -11.36
N GLU A 34 -6.07 -0.10 -11.49
CA GLU A 34 -7.24 -0.25 -12.36
C GLU A 34 -8.42 0.61 -11.88
N SER A 35 -8.56 0.79 -10.57
CA SER A 35 -9.59 1.67 -10.00
C SER A 35 -9.32 3.15 -10.30
N ILE A 36 -8.04 3.56 -10.27
CA ILE A 36 -7.64 4.95 -10.57
C ILE A 36 -7.63 5.17 -12.09
N PHE A 37 -7.13 4.22 -12.87
CA PHE A 37 -6.94 4.30 -14.32
C PHE A 37 -7.77 3.23 -15.05
N PRO A 38 -9.10 3.33 -15.03
CA PRO A 38 -9.93 2.36 -15.72
C PRO A 38 -9.72 2.46 -17.23
N PRO A 39 -9.73 1.33 -17.98
CA PRO A 39 -9.50 1.30 -19.42
C PRO A 39 -10.52 2.13 -20.21
N SER A 40 -11.71 2.35 -19.64
CA SER A 40 -12.77 3.18 -20.24
C SER A 40 -12.49 4.68 -20.20
N ARG A 41 -11.45 5.14 -19.49
CA ARG A 41 -11.10 6.55 -19.34
C ARG A 41 -9.70 6.81 -19.92
N PRO A 42 -9.59 7.48 -21.07
CA PRO A 42 -8.30 7.69 -21.72
C PRO A 42 -7.39 8.55 -20.83
N LEU A 43 -6.13 8.12 -20.72
CA LEU A 43 -5.10 8.84 -19.99
C LEU A 43 -4.77 10.14 -20.73
N ASN A 44 -4.87 11.28 -20.07
CA ASN A 44 -4.29 12.51 -20.60
C ASN A 44 -2.76 12.32 -20.66
N ALA A 45 -2.14 12.67 -21.79
CA ALA A 45 -0.69 12.56 -22.02
C ALA A 45 0.15 13.30 -20.96
N SER A 46 -0.43 14.27 -20.24
CA SER A 46 0.24 14.98 -19.15
C SER A 46 0.19 14.27 -17.79
N ILE A 47 -0.59 13.20 -17.63
CA ILE A 47 -0.75 12.48 -16.36
C ILE A 47 0.40 11.48 -16.20
N ARG A 48 1.12 11.60 -15.08
CA ARG A 48 2.17 10.65 -14.67
C ARG A 48 1.57 9.62 -13.73
N LYS A 49 1.90 8.34 -13.93
CA LYS A 49 1.44 7.30 -13.01
C LYS A 49 1.98 7.57 -11.60
N PRO A 50 1.15 7.42 -10.55
CA PRO A 50 1.59 7.48 -9.17
C PRO A 50 2.50 6.28 -8.86
N TYR A 51 3.31 6.43 -7.82
CA TYR A 51 3.98 5.31 -7.17
C TYR A 51 3.05 4.75 -6.10
N ILE A 52 2.58 3.51 -6.25
CA ILE A 52 1.65 2.88 -5.32
C ILE A 52 2.37 1.78 -4.54
N VAL A 53 2.25 1.81 -3.21
CA VAL A 53 2.74 0.77 -2.31
C VAL A 53 1.62 0.37 -1.36
N ARG A 54 1.61 -0.91 -0.95
CA ARG A 54 0.67 -1.44 0.04
C ARG A 54 1.35 -1.60 1.40
N ALA A 55 0.65 -1.17 2.44
CA ALA A 55 1.06 -1.32 3.82
C ALA A 55 -0.10 -1.85 4.64
N MET A 56 0.13 -2.86 5.47
CA MET A 56 -0.85 -3.46 6.37
C MET A 56 -0.41 -3.23 7.80
N PRO A 57 -0.78 -2.08 8.40
CA PRO A 57 -0.66 -1.88 9.84
C PRO A 57 -1.71 -2.72 10.58
N ASN A 58 -1.49 -2.98 11.87
CA ASN A 58 -2.45 -3.66 12.73
C ASN A 58 -3.05 -2.71 13.78
N VAL A 59 -3.96 -3.22 14.62
CA VAL A 59 -4.64 -2.43 15.65
C VAL A 59 -3.68 -1.86 16.70
N ALA A 60 -2.50 -2.47 16.90
CA ALA A 60 -1.49 -1.99 17.84
C ALA A 60 -0.80 -0.69 17.39
N ALA A 61 -1.04 -0.22 16.16
CA ALA A 61 -0.62 1.10 15.69
C ALA A 61 -1.09 2.25 16.59
N SER A 62 -2.28 2.14 17.20
CA SER A 62 -2.79 3.15 18.14
C SER A 62 -1.97 3.24 19.44
N LEU A 63 -1.26 2.17 19.80
CA LEU A 63 -0.39 2.09 20.97
C LEU A 63 1.10 2.24 20.62
N ARG A 64 1.42 2.50 19.34
CA ARG A 64 2.79 2.53 18.79
C ARG A 64 3.53 1.19 18.88
N GLU A 65 2.78 0.09 18.94
CA GLU A 65 3.29 -1.28 19.00
C GLU A 65 2.90 -2.06 17.73
N SER A 66 2.65 -1.37 16.61
CA SER A 66 2.34 -2.03 15.34
C SER A 66 3.53 -2.83 14.84
N MET A 67 3.27 -3.93 14.15
CA MET A 67 4.22 -4.43 13.18
C MET A 67 3.53 -4.38 11.82
N THR A 68 3.97 -3.42 11.02
CA THR A 68 3.38 -3.10 9.73
C THR A 68 4.07 -3.92 8.65
N ILE A 69 3.29 -4.67 7.88
CA ILE A 69 3.82 -5.36 6.70
C ILE A 69 3.70 -4.45 5.50
N ILE A 70 4.81 -4.22 4.80
CA ILE A 70 4.88 -3.42 3.59
C ILE A 70 5.16 -4.36 2.43
N GLU A 71 4.38 -4.25 1.36
CA GLU A 71 4.65 -4.97 0.12
C GLU A 71 5.94 -4.40 -0.50
N THR A 72 6.90 -5.27 -0.83
CA THR A 72 8.19 -4.87 -1.37
C THR A 72 7.97 -3.92 -2.55
N PRO A 73 8.56 -2.71 -2.49
CA PRO A 73 8.43 -1.76 -3.57
C PRO A 73 8.89 -2.36 -4.90
N PRO A 74 8.23 -2.02 -6.01
CA PRO A 74 8.75 -2.41 -7.31
C PRO A 74 10.13 -1.76 -7.54
N ALA A 75 10.98 -2.42 -8.33
CA ALA A 75 12.39 -2.03 -8.54
C ALA A 75 12.61 -0.58 -9.04
N PHE A 76 11.56 0.08 -9.51
CA PHE A 76 11.58 1.47 -9.98
C PHE A 76 11.21 2.51 -8.90
N LEU A 77 10.90 2.11 -7.65
CA LEU A 77 10.61 3.06 -6.59
C LEU A 77 11.91 3.79 -6.18
N PRO A 78 11.96 5.14 -6.23
CA PRO A 78 13.10 5.90 -5.75
C PRO A 78 13.42 5.59 -4.28
N ALA A 79 14.71 5.44 -3.94
CA ALA A 79 15.17 5.08 -2.59
C ALA A 79 14.60 6.00 -1.49
N HIS A 80 14.55 7.31 -1.74
CA HIS A 80 14.00 8.29 -0.78
C HIS A 80 12.52 8.05 -0.43
N LEU A 81 11.72 7.45 -1.33
CA LEU A 81 10.33 7.10 -1.04
C LEU A 81 10.24 5.84 -0.17
N SER A 82 11.13 4.87 -0.40
CA SER A 82 11.24 3.68 0.46
C SER A 82 11.67 4.05 1.88
N GLU A 83 12.67 4.93 2.02
CA GLU A 83 13.13 5.45 3.31
C GLU A 83 12.03 6.23 4.03
N MET A 84 11.31 7.10 3.29
CA MET A 84 10.16 7.83 3.83
C MET A 84 9.06 6.89 4.31
N LEU A 85 8.76 5.86 3.53
CA LEU A 85 7.74 4.86 3.86
C LEU A 85 8.09 4.11 5.15
N GLU A 86 9.34 3.64 5.24
CA GLU A 86 9.84 2.98 6.44
C GLU A 86 9.77 3.91 7.65
N TRP A 87 10.25 5.15 7.50
CA TRP A 87 10.23 6.14 8.58
C TRP A 87 8.81 6.45 9.09
N ILE A 88 7.82 6.54 8.21
CA ILE A 88 6.40 6.75 8.57
C ILE A 88 5.92 5.63 9.49
N PHE A 89 6.12 4.38 9.09
CA PHE A 89 5.61 3.24 9.85
C PHE A 89 6.42 2.94 11.10
N GLN A 90 7.70 3.35 11.14
CA GLN A 90 8.51 3.35 12.36
C GLN A 90 7.95 4.27 13.46
N GLN A 91 7.15 5.29 13.13
CA GLN A 91 6.53 6.15 14.14
C GLN A 91 5.42 5.46 14.93
N ILE A 92 4.90 4.34 14.42
CA ILE A 92 3.78 3.59 15.01
C ILE A 92 4.14 2.14 15.35
N GLY A 93 5.42 1.77 15.26
CA GLY A 93 5.94 0.45 15.62
C GLY A 93 7.06 0.00 14.67
N GLU A 94 7.11 -1.28 14.32
CA GLU A 94 8.07 -1.83 13.35
C GLU A 94 7.48 -1.91 11.93
N ALA A 95 8.37 -1.94 10.94
CA ALA A 95 8.02 -2.11 9.53
C ALA A 95 8.84 -3.26 8.91
N LYS A 96 8.17 -4.17 8.19
CA LYS A 96 8.83 -5.27 7.47
C LYS A 96 8.40 -5.32 6.02
N PHE A 97 9.38 -5.45 5.12
CA PHE A 97 9.14 -5.58 3.69
C PHE A 97 8.98 -7.06 3.30
N ILE A 98 7.91 -7.38 2.57
CA ILE A 98 7.60 -8.74 2.11
C ILE A 98 7.27 -8.72 0.61
N ALA A 99 7.81 -9.67 -0.13
CA ALA A 99 7.57 -9.80 -1.57
C ALA A 99 6.06 -9.98 -1.89
N PRO A 100 5.56 -9.45 -3.02
CA PRO A 100 4.15 -9.54 -3.42
C PRO A 100 3.57 -10.96 -3.37
N ASP A 101 4.33 -11.95 -3.83
CA ASP A 101 3.92 -13.36 -3.89
C ASP A 101 3.66 -13.97 -2.49
N LEU A 102 4.35 -13.46 -1.47
CA LEU A 102 4.16 -13.85 -0.07
C LEU A 102 3.10 -12.99 0.63
N PHE A 103 2.72 -11.85 0.07
CA PHE A 103 1.78 -10.91 0.67
C PHE A 103 0.35 -11.49 0.68
N GLU A 104 -0.08 -12.15 -0.39
CA GLU A 104 -1.38 -12.84 -0.42
C GLU A 104 -1.36 -14.20 0.29
N ALA A 105 -0.28 -14.98 0.11
CA ALA A 105 -0.11 -16.27 0.79
C ALA A 105 0.00 -16.11 2.32
N GLY A 106 0.66 -15.05 2.79
CA GLY A 106 0.74 -14.68 4.21
C GLY A 106 -0.62 -14.30 4.80
N THR A 107 -1.49 -13.66 4.01
CA THR A 107 -2.84 -13.30 4.49
C THR A 107 -3.76 -14.53 4.63
N MET A 108 -3.64 -15.53 3.76
CA MET A 108 -4.52 -16.72 3.75
C MET A 108 -4.04 -17.88 4.62
N LEU A 109 -2.74 -18.19 4.64
CA LEU A 109 -2.20 -19.32 5.44
C LEU A 109 -1.65 -18.88 6.79
N VAL A 110 -1.25 -17.62 6.90
CA VAL A 110 -0.51 -17.05 8.03
C VAL A 110 -1.28 -15.88 8.64
N GLY A 111 -2.57 -15.70 8.34
CA GLY A 111 -3.39 -14.63 8.95
C GLY A 111 -3.29 -14.62 10.50
N PRO A 112 -3.39 -15.77 11.20
CA PRO A 112 -3.18 -15.83 12.64
C PRO A 112 -1.71 -15.69 13.03
N ALA A 113 -0.76 -16.19 12.24
CA ALA A 113 0.66 -16.19 12.60
C ALA A 113 1.38 -14.86 12.30
N ILE A 114 0.94 -14.10 11.29
CA ILE A 114 1.33 -12.71 11.07
C ILE A 114 0.71 -11.86 12.19
N VAL A 115 -0.57 -12.04 12.52
CA VAL A 115 -1.16 -11.36 13.68
C VAL A 115 -0.36 -11.70 14.95
N VAL A 116 -0.08 -12.97 15.23
CA VAL A 116 0.73 -13.40 16.39
C VAL A 116 2.18 -12.90 16.35
N MET A 117 2.81 -12.77 15.18
CA MET A 117 4.15 -12.18 15.06
C MET A 117 4.13 -10.65 15.18
N THR A 118 2.96 -10.01 15.06
CA THR A 118 2.80 -8.55 15.05
C THR A 118 2.19 -7.99 16.33
N VAL A 119 1.80 -8.84 17.29
CA VAL A 119 1.43 -8.43 18.66
C VAL A 119 2.62 -8.75 19.56
N PRO A 120 3.14 -7.80 20.37
CA PRO A 120 4.14 -8.12 21.37
C PRO A 120 3.56 -9.12 22.37
N ALA A 121 4.36 -10.13 22.74
CA ALA A 121 3.99 -11.15 23.73
C ALA A 121 3.77 -10.56 25.12
#